data_AF-A0A9D8DMH8-F1
#
_entry.id   AF-A0A9D8DMH8-F1
#
_cell.length_a   1.000
_cell.length_b   1.000
_cell.length_c   1.000
_cell.angle_alpha   90.00
_cell.angle_beta   90.00
_cell.angle_gamma   90.00
#
_symmetry.space_group_name_H-M   'P 1'
#
loop_
_entity.id
_entity.type
_entity.pdbx_description
1 polymer ?
#
loop_
_entity_poly.entity_id
_entity_poly.type
_entity_poly.pdbx_seq_one_letter_code
_entity_poly.pdbx_strand_id
1 'polypeptide(L)'
;MQELATRPWWKRPSGIAVAVIVLGSFGLWAYALSGLAARTPPDTLSDTAYAAAAEPRCAAARAAIDELPLAMTARSAIERSETLDDATDLVDALIRELRSIPVDGEADRALVDAWLEDWERYSADRRRYAVALRSDAGARFTLTARNGSNYTRTMDAMADLNGMPSCQTPGDVG
;
A
#
# COMPACT_ATOMS: atom_id res chain seq x y z
N MET A 1 35.73 53.63 31.73
CA MET A 1 34.70 52.60 31.46
C MET A 1 34.10 52.91 30.10
N GLN A 2 34.56 52.26 29.03
CA GLN A 2 33.99 52.43 27.69
C GLN A 2 32.92 51.36 27.50
N GLU A 3 31.66 51.78 27.39
CA GLU A 3 30.56 50.92 26.96
C GLU A 3 30.81 50.49 25.51
N LEU A 4 31.08 49.21 25.30
CA LEU A 4 31.01 48.60 23.98
C LEU A 4 29.55 48.59 23.54
N ALA A 5 29.12 49.64 22.82
CA ALA A 5 27.83 49.68 22.16
C ALA A 5 27.73 48.52 21.16
N THR A 6 27.13 47.41 21.59
CA THR A 6 26.92 46.25 20.75
C THR A 6 25.93 46.65 19.67
N ARG A 7 26.44 46.81 18.44
CA ARG A 7 25.59 47.00 17.26
C ARG A 7 24.52 45.91 17.30
N PRO A 8 23.21 46.28 17.31
CA PRO A 8 22.16 45.31 17.48
C PRO A 8 22.28 44.21 16.43
N TRP A 9 22.17 42.96 16.87
CA TRP A 9 22.47 41.79 16.05
C TRP A 9 21.63 41.74 14.76
N TRP A 10 20.44 42.34 14.76
CA TRP A 10 19.55 42.50 13.62
C TRP A 10 20.03 43.48 12.52
N LYS A 11 21.04 44.32 12.79
CA LYS A 11 21.67 45.22 11.78
C LYS A 11 22.98 44.67 11.21
N ARG A 12 23.41 43.48 11.64
CA ARG A 12 24.56 42.79 11.06
C ARG A 12 24.12 42.11 9.76
N PRO A 13 24.94 42.11 8.69
CA PRO A 13 24.60 41.42 7.44
C PRO A 13 24.25 39.94 7.67
N SER A 14 24.92 39.30 8.63
CA SER A 14 24.61 37.94 9.08
C SER A 14 23.22 37.80 9.71
N GLY A 15 22.74 38.81 10.46
CA GLY A 15 21.40 38.81 11.04
C GLY A 15 20.30 38.97 9.98
N ILE A 16 20.55 39.78 8.95
CA ILE A 16 19.64 39.93 7.81
C ILE A 16 19.59 38.63 6.99
N ALA A 17 20.73 38.00 6.73
CA ALA A 17 20.78 36.72 6.02
C ALA A 17 20.00 35.62 6.76
N VAL A 18 20.18 35.52 8.08
CA VAL A 18 19.41 34.58 8.91
C VAL A 18 17.91 34.89 8.86
N ALA A 19 17.51 36.16 8.97
CA ALA A 19 16.09 36.53 8.89
C ALA A 19 15.46 36.16 7.54
N VAL A 20 16.17 36.36 6.43
CA VAL A 20 15.71 35.96 5.10
C VAL A 20 15.57 34.43 4.99
N ILE A 21 16.53 33.67 5.52
CA ILE A 21 16.45 32.20 5.52
C ILE A 21 15.25 31.72 6.35
N VAL A 22 15.03 32.30 7.54
CA VAL A 22 13.91 31.93 8.40
C VAL A 22 12.57 32.25 7.74
N LEU A 23 12.42 33.44 7.16
CA LEU A 23 11.20 33.84 6.45
C LEU A 23 10.98 33.00 5.19
N GLY A 24 12.03 32.69 4.44
CA GLY A 24 11.98 31.82 3.27
C GLY A 24 11.59 30.38 3.63
N SER A 25 12.14 29.84 4.71
CA SER A 25 11.76 28.53 5.26
C SER A 25 10.29 28.53 5.68
N PHE A 26 9.83 29.57 6.37
CA PHE A 26 8.43 29.70 6.76
C PHE A 26 7.50 29.79 5.54
N GLY A 27 7.90 30.53 4.51
CA GLY A 27 7.17 30.60 3.23
C GLY A 27 7.12 29.26 2.50
N LEU A 28 8.22 28.49 2.49
CA LEU A 28 8.26 27.14 1.92
C LEU A 28 7.29 26.20 2.62
N TRP A 29 7.30 26.18 3.96
CA TRP A 29 6.39 25.34 4.73
C TRP A 29 4.94 25.79 4.60
N ALA A 30 4.68 27.10 4.59
CA ALA A 30 3.34 27.64 4.32
C ALA A 30 2.83 27.21 2.93
N TYR A 31 3.67 27.28 1.89
CA TYR A 31 3.34 26.80 0.56
C TYR A 31 3.09 25.29 0.53
N ALA A 32 3.99 24.49 1.10
CA ALA A 32 3.87 23.02 1.12
C ALA A 32 2.60 22.55 1.86
N LEU A 33 2.27 23.19 2.98
CA LEU A 33 1.10 22.83 3.81
C LEU A 33 -0.21 23.47 3.34
N SER A 34 -0.17 24.46 2.44
CA SER A 34 -1.36 25.12 1.91
C SER A 34 -2.20 24.25 0.96
N GLY A 35 -1.67 23.09 0.52
CA GLY A 35 -2.29 22.28 -0.53
C GLY A 35 -2.07 22.80 -1.95
N LEU A 36 -1.50 24.01 -2.14
CA LEU A 36 -1.13 24.55 -3.46
C LEU A 36 -0.05 23.71 -4.17
N ALA A 37 0.72 22.95 -3.40
CA ALA A 37 1.71 22.00 -3.90
C ALA A 37 1.15 20.58 -4.11
N ALA A 38 -0.14 20.33 -3.87
CA ALA A 38 -0.71 19.00 -3.96
C ALA A 38 -0.56 18.43 -5.37
N ARG A 39 -0.02 17.22 -5.45
CA ARG A 39 0.07 16.43 -6.69
C ARG A 39 -0.83 15.21 -6.53
N THR A 40 -1.52 14.85 -7.59
CA THR A 40 -2.20 13.55 -7.67
C THR A 40 -1.15 12.46 -7.53
N PRO A 41 -1.29 11.54 -6.56
CA PRO A 41 -0.42 10.39 -6.44
C PRO A 41 -0.37 9.61 -7.77
N PRO A 42 0.78 9.04 -8.14
CA PRO A 42 0.94 8.38 -9.43
C PRO A 42 0.05 7.14 -9.60
N ASP A 43 -0.41 6.55 -8.49
CA ASP A 43 -1.25 5.35 -8.47
C ASP A 43 -2.76 5.67 -8.37
N THR A 44 -3.16 6.94 -8.53
CA THR A 44 -4.57 7.31 -8.57
C THR A 44 -5.13 7.10 -9.98
N LEU A 45 -6.19 6.31 -10.09
CA LEU A 45 -6.95 6.11 -11.32
C LEU A 45 -7.64 7.40 -11.73
N SER A 46 -7.60 7.69 -13.03
CA SER A 46 -8.30 8.84 -13.59
C SER A 46 -9.81 8.62 -13.69
N ASP A 47 -10.24 7.37 -13.90
CA ASP A 47 -11.63 6.94 -13.92
C ASP A 47 -11.99 6.12 -12.67
N THR A 48 -13.05 6.53 -11.98
CA THR A 48 -13.54 5.86 -10.76
C THR A 48 -14.43 4.64 -11.07
N ALA A 49 -14.81 4.41 -12.32
CA ALA A 49 -15.70 3.30 -12.70
C ALA A 49 -15.10 1.93 -12.36
N TYR A 50 -13.80 1.73 -12.59
CA TYR A 50 -13.12 0.50 -12.21
C TYR A 50 -13.18 0.28 -10.70
N ALA A 51 -12.85 1.31 -9.91
CA ALA A 51 -12.83 1.23 -8.46
C ALA A 51 -14.21 0.95 -7.86
N ALA A 52 -15.24 1.63 -8.38
CA ALA A 52 -16.63 1.40 -7.98
C ALA A 52 -17.12 -0.03 -8.27
N ALA A 53 -16.60 -0.66 -9.33
CA ALA A 53 -16.90 -2.04 -9.67
C ALA A 53 -16.06 -3.05 -8.86
N ALA A 54 -14.81 -2.74 -8.56
CA ALA A 54 -13.88 -3.63 -7.87
C ALA A 54 -14.21 -3.78 -6.38
N GLU A 55 -14.54 -2.69 -5.68
CA GLU A 55 -14.79 -2.69 -4.23
C GLU A 55 -15.81 -3.77 -3.76
N PRO A 56 -17.02 -3.89 -4.34
CA PRO A 56 -17.97 -4.92 -3.89
C PRO A 56 -17.49 -6.36 -4.12
N ARG A 57 -16.61 -6.61 -5.12
CA ARG A 57 -16.01 -7.94 -5.35
C ARG A 57 -14.97 -8.25 -4.29
N CYS A 58 -14.13 -7.27 -3.97
CA CYS A 58 -13.18 -7.40 -2.87
C CYS A 58 -13.89 -7.59 -1.52
N ALA A 59 -14.98 -6.88 -1.27
CA ALA A 59 -15.79 -7.04 -0.06
C ALA A 59 -16.41 -8.45 0.04
N ALA A 60 -16.89 -9.00 -1.07
CA ALA A 60 -17.41 -10.37 -1.11
C ALA A 60 -16.31 -11.40 -0.84
N ALA A 61 -15.14 -11.26 -1.48
CA ALA A 61 -13.99 -12.14 -1.25
C ALA A 61 -13.47 -12.06 0.19
N ARG A 62 -13.43 -10.84 0.76
CA ARG A 62 -13.10 -10.59 2.17
C ARG A 62 -14.03 -11.36 3.10
N ALA A 63 -15.35 -11.22 2.91
CA ALA A 63 -16.33 -11.92 3.72
C ALA A 63 -16.18 -13.44 3.62
N ALA A 64 -15.94 -13.99 2.42
CA ALA A 64 -15.71 -15.42 2.24
C ALA A 64 -14.42 -15.91 2.94
N ILE A 65 -13.34 -15.11 2.92
CA ILE A 65 -12.11 -15.42 3.65
C ILE A 65 -12.35 -15.38 5.16
N ASP A 66 -13.13 -14.41 5.66
CA ASP A 66 -13.44 -14.25 7.08
C ASP A 66 -14.34 -15.37 7.64
N GLU A 67 -15.04 -16.11 6.77
CA GLU A 67 -15.80 -17.32 7.14
C GLU A 67 -14.89 -18.55 7.38
N LEU A 68 -13.65 -18.53 6.88
CA LEU A 68 -12.70 -19.60 7.11
C LEU A 68 -12.10 -19.51 8.53
N PRO A 69 -11.68 -20.64 9.13
CA PRO A 69 -10.90 -20.62 10.36
C PRO A 69 -9.63 -19.79 10.17
N LEU A 70 -9.22 -19.00 11.18
CA LEU A 70 -7.97 -18.27 11.09
C LEU A 70 -6.79 -19.25 11.03
N ALA A 71 -5.89 -19.07 10.06
CA ALA A 71 -4.74 -19.96 9.86
C ALA A 71 -3.86 -20.10 11.12
N MET A 72 -3.76 -19.03 11.94
CA MET A 72 -3.02 -19.04 13.21
C MET A 72 -3.66 -19.91 14.32
N THR A 73 -4.93 -20.30 14.17
CA THR A 73 -5.66 -21.12 15.14
C THR A 73 -5.66 -22.61 14.80
N ALA A 74 -5.09 -22.99 13.64
CA ALA A 74 -4.96 -24.37 13.22
C ALA A 74 -4.14 -25.20 14.23
N ARG A 75 -4.53 -26.45 14.44
CA ARG A 75 -3.91 -27.36 15.42
C ARG A 75 -2.64 -28.01 14.90
N SER A 76 -2.39 -27.93 13.59
CA SER A 76 -1.22 -28.48 12.94
C SER A 76 -0.82 -27.67 11.72
N ALA A 77 0.42 -27.84 11.25
CA ALA A 77 0.90 -27.20 10.02
C ALA A 77 0.15 -27.71 8.77
N ILE A 78 -0.32 -28.96 8.78
CA ILE A 78 -1.14 -29.51 7.70
C ILE A 78 -2.49 -28.82 7.64
N GLU A 79 -3.21 -28.75 8.76
CA GLU A 79 -4.50 -28.04 8.84
C GLU A 79 -4.33 -26.56 8.46
N ARG A 80 -3.24 -25.91 8.92
CA ARG A 80 -2.91 -24.53 8.51
C ARG A 80 -2.71 -24.42 7.00
N SER A 81 -2.02 -25.38 6.38
CA SER A 81 -1.79 -25.38 4.93
C SER A 81 -3.08 -25.53 4.12
N GLU A 82 -4.02 -26.34 4.60
CA GLU A 82 -5.32 -26.56 3.97
C GLU A 82 -6.17 -25.28 4.04
N THR A 83 -6.26 -24.66 5.22
CA THR A 83 -6.92 -23.34 5.39
C THR A 83 -6.33 -22.27 4.48
N LEU A 84 -5.00 -22.23 4.35
CA LEU A 84 -4.33 -21.27 3.46
C LEU A 84 -4.62 -21.55 1.99
N ASP A 85 -4.75 -22.81 1.58
CA ASP A 85 -5.11 -23.16 0.21
C ASP A 85 -6.54 -22.74 -0.12
N ASP A 86 -7.49 -23.00 0.78
CA ASP A 86 -8.89 -22.56 0.63
C ASP A 86 -8.98 -21.03 0.53
N ALA A 87 -8.30 -20.32 1.42
CA ALA A 87 -8.28 -18.86 1.40
C ALA A 87 -7.57 -18.31 0.14
N THR A 88 -6.55 -19.00 -0.37
CA THR A 88 -5.86 -18.60 -1.59
C THR A 88 -6.69 -18.86 -2.84
N ASP A 89 -7.54 -19.90 -2.86
CA ASP A 89 -8.50 -20.13 -3.95
C ASP A 89 -9.49 -18.94 -4.08
N LEU A 90 -9.91 -18.37 -2.95
CA LEU A 90 -10.75 -17.17 -2.92
C LEU A 90 -10.01 -15.93 -3.46
N VAL A 91 -8.73 -15.77 -3.14
CA VAL A 91 -7.89 -14.70 -3.72
C VAL A 91 -7.73 -14.89 -5.22
N ASP A 92 -7.49 -16.12 -5.69
CA ASP A 92 -7.38 -16.43 -7.12
C ASP A 92 -8.70 -16.14 -7.87
N ALA A 93 -9.84 -16.42 -7.24
CA ALA A 93 -11.15 -16.06 -7.77
C ALA A 93 -11.33 -14.53 -7.87
N LEU A 94 -10.99 -13.80 -6.81
CA LEU A 94 -11.02 -12.34 -6.80
C LEU A 94 -10.18 -11.75 -7.93
N ILE A 95 -8.94 -12.23 -8.14
CA ILE A 95 -8.07 -11.75 -9.22
C ILE A 95 -8.74 -11.91 -10.59
N ARG A 96 -9.38 -13.07 -10.84
CA ARG A 96 -10.11 -13.31 -12.10
C ARG A 96 -11.30 -12.36 -12.26
N GLU A 97 -12.04 -12.11 -11.18
CA GLU A 97 -13.17 -11.18 -11.19
C GLU A 97 -12.71 -9.75 -11.45
N LEU A 98 -11.63 -9.30 -10.83
CA LEU A 98 -11.05 -7.98 -11.05
C LEU A 98 -10.54 -7.80 -12.48
N ARG A 99 -9.84 -8.82 -13.03
CA ARG A 99 -9.41 -8.84 -14.45
C ARG A 99 -10.57 -8.75 -15.44
N SER A 100 -11.80 -9.10 -15.03
CA SER A 100 -12.98 -9.03 -15.90
C SER A 100 -13.60 -7.62 -15.99
N ILE A 101 -13.19 -6.70 -15.12
CA ILE A 101 -13.72 -5.34 -15.08
C ILE A 101 -13.06 -4.52 -16.22
N PRO A 102 -13.84 -3.85 -17.07
CA PRO A 102 -13.30 -2.94 -18.07
C PRO A 102 -12.52 -1.78 -17.43
N VAL A 103 -11.37 -1.43 -18.02
CA VAL A 103 -10.58 -0.26 -17.64
C VAL A 103 -10.50 0.71 -18.81
N ASP A 104 -10.96 1.92 -18.58
CA ASP A 104 -10.94 3.01 -19.55
C ASP A 104 -9.60 3.74 -19.50
N GLY A 105 -9.05 4.05 -20.67
CA GLY A 105 -7.74 4.70 -20.80
C GLY A 105 -6.54 3.74 -20.67
N GLU A 106 -5.46 4.07 -21.38
CA GLU A 106 -4.24 3.25 -21.39
C GLU A 106 -3.44 3.37 -20.09
N ALA A 107 -3.41 4.58 -19.49
CA ALA A 107 -2.69 4.83 -18.24
C ALA A 107 -3.30 4.05 -17.07
N ASP A 108 -4.62 4.14 -16.87
CA ASP A 108 -5.32 3.42 -15.81
C ASP A 108 -5.23 1.91 -16.01
N ARG A 109 -5.29 1.43 -17.26
CA ARG A 109 -5.08 0.01 -17.56
C ARG A 109 -3.70 -0.46 -17.16
N ALA A 110 -2.65 0.30 -17.45
CA ALA A 110 -1.30 -0.03 -17.04
C ALA A 110 -1.13 -0.06 -15.50
N LEU A 111 -1.80 0.85 -14.78
CA LEU A 111 -1.82 0.84 -13.31
C LEU A 111 -2.55 -0.39 -12.76
N VAL A 112 -3.74 -0.68 -13.27
CA VAL A 112 -4.55 -1.85 -12.87
C VAL A 112 -3.81 -3.15 -13.17
N ASP A 113 -3.21 -3.28 -14.35
CA ASP A 113 -2.45 -4.49 -14.74
C ASP A 113 -1.27 -4.71 -13.80
N ALA A 114 -0.48 -3.66 -13.51
CA ALA A 114 0.64 -3.75 -12.57
C ALA A 114 0.19 -4.12 -11.14
N TRP A 115 -0.95 -3.58 -10.70
CA TRP A 115 -1.55 -3.92 -9.41
C TRP A 115 -2.01 -5.39 -9.35
N LEU A 116 -2.60 -5.90 -10.44
CA LEU A 116 -3.04 -7.30 -10.54
C LEU A 116 -1.86 -8.29 -10.67
N GLU A 117 -0.76 -7.89 -11.29
CA GLU A 117 0.49 -8.66 -11.27
C GLU A 117 1.04 -8.84 -9.83
N ASP A 118 0.94 -7.80 -9.00
CA ASP A 118 1.33 -7.89 -7.59
C ASP A 118 0.37 -8.81 -6.80
N TRP A 119 -0.93 -8.80 -7.10
CA TRP A 119 -1.89 -9.78 -6.55
C TRP A 119 -1.57 -11.22 -6.95
N GLU A 120 -1.20 -11.47 -8.21
CA GLU A 120 -0.81 -12.81 -8.65
C GLU A 120 0.47 -13.28 -7.96
N ARG A 121 1.43 -12.37 -7.74
CA ARG A 121 2.62 -12.67 -6.95
C ARG A 121 2.26 -12.98 -5.49
N TYR A 122 1.33 -12.22 -4.90
CA TYR A 122 0.81 -12.48 -3.55
C TYR A 122 0.19 -13.87 -3.43
N SER A 123 -0.70 -14.24 -4.36
CA SER A 123 -1.28 -15.59 -4.41
C SER A 123 -0.19 -16.66 -4.52
N ALA A 124 0.79 -16.47 -5.41
CA ALA A 124 1.88 -17.43 -5.57
C ALA A 124 2.75 -17.57 -4.31
N ASP A 125 3.00 -16.50 -3.56
CA ASP A 125 3.69 -16.55 -2.27
C ASP A 125 2.87 -17.33 -1.22
N ARG A 126 1.54 -17.15 -1.18
CA ARG A 126 0.65 -17.91 -0.29
C ARG A 126 0.67 -19.40 -0.60
N ARG A 127 0.61 -19.79 -1.87
CA ARG A 127 0.73 -21.20 -2.30
C ARG A 127 2.08 -21.81 -1.91
N ARG A 128 3.17 -21.08 -2.14
CA ARG A 128 4.51 -21.52 -1.72
C ARG A 128 4.55 -21.78 -0.21
N TYR A 129 3.94 -20.90 0.58
CA TYR A 129 3.90 -21.05 2.02
C TYR A 129 3.06 -22.26 2.48
N ALA A 130 1.87 -22.45 1.91
CA ALA A 130 1.05 -23.63 2.17
C ALA A 130 1.79 -24.94 1.84
N VAL A 131 2.50 -25.00 0.71
CA VAL A 131 3.35 -26.15 0.36
C VAL A 131 4.48 -26.36 1.36
N ALA A 132 5.16 -25.31 1.80
CA ALA A 132 6.26 -25.40 2.75
C ALA A 132 5.79 -25.96 4.12
N LEU A 133 4.64 -25.52 4.61
CA LEU A 133 4.05 -25.98 5.88
C LEU A 133 3.81 -27.50 5.93
N ARG A 134 3.61 -28.14 4.77
CA ARG A 134 3.42 -29.59 4.69
C ARG A 134 4.67 -30.39 5.02
N SER A 135 5.84 -29.78 4.86
CA SER A 135 7.15 -30.43 5.09
C SER A 135 7.92 -29.82 6.27
N ASP A 136 7.62 -28.57 6.63
CA ASP A 136 8.25 -27.84 7.72
C ASP A 136 7.20 -27.06 8.51
N ALA A 137 6.86 -27.53 9.71
CA ALA A 137 5.93 -26.85 10.60
C ALA A 137 6.43 -25.47 11.08
N GLY A 138 7.74 -25.21 10.98
CA GLY A 138 8.37 -23.93 11.29
C GLY A 138 8.50 -22.97 10.11
N ALA A 139 7.96 -23.33 8.94
CA ALA A 139 8.00 -22.48 7.76
C ALA A 139 7.41 -21.09 8.06
N ARG A 140 8.01 -20.05 7.47
CA ARG A 140 7.57 -18.66 7.60
C ARG A 140 7.00 -18.16 6.29
N PHE A 141 5.91 -17.42 6.38
CA PHE A 141 5.41 -16.67 5.23
C PHE A 141 6.43 -15.61 4.85
N THR A 142 6.82 -15.59 3.58
CA THR A 142 7.74 -14.61 3.02
C THR A 142 7.18 -14.09 1.71
N LEU A 143 7.41 -12.81 1.45
CA LEU A 143 6.99 -12.14 0.23
C LEU A 143 8.19 -12.07 -0.70
N THR A 144 7.99 -12.46 -1.95
CA THR A 144 9.02 -12.37 -2.99
C THR A 144 9.40 -10.91 -3.21
N ALA A 145 10.68 -10.59 -3.05
CA ALA A 145 11.13 -9.21 -3.19
C ALA A 145 10.92 -8.66 -4.62
N ARG A 146 10.42 -7.43 -4.71
CA ARG A 146 10.37 -6.65 -5.96
C ARG A 146 11.21 -5.39 -5.78
N ASN A 147 12.35 -5.28 -6.46
CA ASN A 147 13.25 -4.12 -6.36
C ASN A 147 13.61 -3.70 -4.91
N GLY A 148 13.64 -4.66 -3.97
CA GLY A 148 13.89 -4.39 -2.55
C GLY A 148 12.72 -3.81 -1.75
N SER A 149 11.52 -3.66 -2.33
CA SER A 149 10.30 -3.23 -1.62
C SER A 149 9.30 -4.38 -1.42
N ASN A 150 8.44 -4.21 -0.43
CA ASN A 150 7.31 -5.10 -0.20
C ASN A 150 6.13 -4.67 -1.07
N TYR A 151 5.79 -5.48 -2.07
CA TYR A 151 4.74 -5.19 -3.06
C TYR A 151 3.33 -5.14 -2.42
N THR A 152 3.12 -5.75 -1.25
CA THR A 152 1.80 -5.63 -0.58
C THR A 152 1.51 -4.20 -0.13
N ARG A 153 2.55 -3.41 0.18
CA ARG A 153 2.37 -1.99 0.51
C ARG A 153 1.86 -1.19 -0.68
N THR A 154 2.35 -1.48 -1.88
CA THR A 154 1.88 -0.81 -3.11
C THR A 154 0.48 -1.30 -3.50
N MET A 155 0.18 -2.58 -3.25
CA MET A 155 -1.18 -3.10 -3.40
C MET A 155 -2.19 -2.38 -2.51
N ASP A 156 -1.89 -2.25 -1.22
CA ASP A 156 -2.76 -1.59 -0.24
C ASP A 156 -2.88 -0.08 -0.52
N ALA A 157 -1.78 0.58 -0.90
CA ALA A 157 -1.79 1.99 -1.27
C ALA A 157 -2.66 2.28 -2.50
N MET A 158 -2.63 1.42 -3.52
CA MET A 158 -3.51 1.52 -4.69
C MET A 158 -4.98 1.41 -4.27
N ALA A 159 -5.30 0.47 -3.39
CA ALA A 159 -6.66 0.30 -2.86
C ALA A 159 -7.14 1.55 -2.11
N ASP A 160 -6.31 2.10 -1.23
CA ASP A 160 -6.61 3.30 -0.43
C ASP A 160 -6.81 4.54 -1.30
N LEU A 161 -5.89 4.79 -2.22
CA LEU A 161 -5.92 5.97 -3.10
C LEU A 161 -7.15 6.02 -4.00
N ASN A 162 -7.74 4.86 -4.29
CA ASN A 162 -8.87 4.72 -5.21
C ASN A 162 -10.19 4.39 -4.50
N GLY A 163 -10.24 4.48 -3.16
CA GLY A 163 -11.47 4.30 -2.40
C GLY A 163 -12.00 2.87 -2.41
N MET A 164 -11.10 1.88 -2.43
CA MET A 164 -11.41 0.45 -2.43
C MET A 164 -10.86 -0.25 -1.18
N PRO A 165 -11.28 0.13 0.04
CA PRO A 165 -10.67 -0.39 1.27
C PRO A 165 -10.78 -1.91 1.41
N SER A 166 -11.80 -2.54 0.84
CA SER A 166 -11.93 -4.01 0.89
C SER A 166 -10.90 -4.72 0.01
N CYS A 167 -10.33 -4.03 -0.98
CA CYS A 167 -9.27 -4.54 -1.86
C CYS A 167 -7.86 -4.46 -1.26
N GLN A 168 -7.71 -4.22 0.04
CA GLN A 168 -6.43 -4.39 0.72
C GLN A 168 -6.10 -5.87 0.94
N THR A 169 -4.83 -6.18 1.18
CA THR A 169 -4.36 -7.54 1.42
C THR A 169 -5.06 -8.21 2.61
N PRO A 170 -5.45 -9.49 2.49
CA PRO A 170 -6.07 -10.22 3.58
C PRO A 170 -5.04 -10.53 4.68
N GLY A 171 -5.36 -10.17 5.92
CA GLY A 171 -4.54 -10.41 7.12
C GLY A 171 -4.66 -11.83 7.67
N ASP A 172 -5.07 -12.79 6.84
CA ASP A 172 -5.48 -14.15 7.21
C ASP A 172 -4.32 -15.15 7.29
N VAL A 173 -3.15 -14.81 6.72
CA VAL A 173 -1.99 -15.70 6.65
C VAL A 173 -1.31 -15.97 8.01
N GLY A 174 -1.55 -15.11 9.00
CA GLY A 174 -1.06 -15.21 10.39
C GLY A 174 0.37 -14.73 10.61
#